data_AF-A0A355IR04-F1
#
_entry.id   AF-A0A355IR04-F1
#
_cell.length_a   1.000
_cell.length_b   1.000
_cell.length_c   1.000
_cell.angle_alpha   90.00
_cell.angle_beta   90.00
_cell.angle_gamma   90.00
#
_symmetry.space_group_name_H-M   'P 1'
#
loop_
_entity.id
_entity.type
_entity.pdbx_description
1 polymer ?
#
loop_
_entity_poly.entity_id
_entity_poly.type
_entity_poly.pdbx_seq_one_letter_code
_entity_poly.pdbx_strand_id
1 'polypeptide(L)'
;MKADFEFDKYITEALTEEPGFFLPADFADKMTEKIRRRHSLRESLKEYSVYAALFLGLAIFVCGFLLFINKDNLSQLQAFVAGNLTEIILLVFIANFILFADKVLLRILFTFKQR
;
A
#
# COMPACT_ATOMS: atom_id res chain seq x y z
N MET A 1 12.04 -18.18 -19.66
CA MET A 1 11.80 -19.60 -20.00
C MET A 1 12.81 -20.56 -19.35
N LYS A 2 13.31 -20.26 -18.13
CA LYS A 2 14.16 -21.18 -17.33
C LYS A 2 13.51 -21.47 -15.97
N ALA A 3 12.80 -20.48 -15.41
CA ALA A 3 12.02 -20.60 -14.17
C ALA A 3 10.90 -21.65 -14.25
N ASP A 4 10.22 -21.76 -15.40
CA ASP A 4 9.13 -22.74 -15.56
C ASP A 4 9.64 -24.19 -15.52
N PHE A 5 10.85 -24.45 -16.04
CA PHE A 5 11.41 -25.80 -16.12
C PHE A 5 11.89 -26.32 -14.76
N GLU A 6 12.43 -25.44 -13.92
CA GLU A 6 12.78 -25.80 -12.54
C GLU A 6 11.51 -26.03 -11.71
N PHE A 7 10.48 -25.21 -11.88
CA PHE A 7 9.21 -25.37 -11.19
C PHE A 7 8.52 -26.68 -11.56
N ASP A 8 8.47 -27.04 -12.84
CA ASP A 8 7.90 -28.30 -13.33
C ASP A 8 8.62 -29.53 -12.75
N LYS A 9 9.95 -29.46 -12.62
CA LYS A 9 10.75 -30.53 -12.02
C LYS A 9 10.38 -30.72 -10.54
N TYR A 10 10.29 -29.63 -9.78
CA TYR A 10 9.90 -29.69 -8.36
C TYR A 10 8.46 -30.17 -8.15
N ILE A 11 7.54 -29.79 -9.03
CA ILE A 11 6.14 -30.27 -8.99
C ILE A 11 6.08 -31.77 -9.28
N THR A 12 6.81 -32.23 -10.30
CA THR A 12 6.83 -33.66 -10.66
C THR A 12 7.43 -34.51 -9.54
N GLU A 13 8.52 -34.05 -8.92
CA GLU A 13 9.17 -34.72 -7.79
C GLU A 13 8.24 -34.78 -6.57
N ALA A 14 7.55 -33.69 -6.24
CA ALA A 14 6.59 -33.63 -5.14
C ALA A 14 5.31 -34.45 -5.34
N LEU A 15 4.95 -34.78 -6.59
CA LEU A 15 3.76 -35.58 -6.93
C LEU A 15 4.05 -37.07 -7.07
N THR A 16 5.32 -37.46 -7.25
CA THR A 16 5.71 -38.87 -7.49
C THR A 16 6.14 -39.58 -6.20
N GLU A 17 6.63 -38.84 -5.21
CA GLU A 17 6.94 -39.39 -3.89
C GLU A 17 5.69 -39.45 -3.00
N GLU A 18 5.40 -40.61 -2.41
CA GLU A 18 4.42 -40.70 -1.34
C GLU A 18 4.88 -39.81 -0.18
N PRO A 19 4.07 -38.82 0.24
CA PRO A 19 4.50 -37.89 1.26
C PRO A 19 4.73 -38.66 2.56
N GLY A 20 5.98 -38.72 3.04
CA GLY A 20 6.36 -39.28 4.35
C GLY A 20 5.81 -38.47 5.54
N PHE A 21 4.82 -37.61 5.30
CA PHE A 21 4.16 -36.75 6.26
C PHE A 21 2.64 -36.80 6.01
N PHE A 22 1.88 -36.96 7.09
CA PHE A 22 0.43 -36.86 7.05
C PHE A 22 0.04 -35.38 7.14
N LEU A 23 -0.60 -34.87 6.08
CA LEU A 23 -1.19 -33.54 6.09
C LEU A 23 -2.47 -33.55 6.94
N PRO A 24 -2.59 -32.66 7.93
CA PRO A 24 -3.86 -32.47 8.64
C PRO A 24 -4.96 -32.08 7.65
N ALA A 25 -6.20 -32.54 7.88
CA ALA A 25 -7.34 -32.21 7.02
C ALA A 25 -7.51 -30.69 6.82
N ASP A 26 -7.21 -29.90 7.86
CA ASP A 26 -7.33 -28.43 7.84
C ASP A 26 -6.08 -27.72 7.28
N PHE A 27 -5.09 -28.45 6.75
CA PHE A 27 -3.86 -27.83 6.27
C PHE A 27 -4.11 -26.84 5.14
N ALA A 28 -4.95 -27.23 4.16
CA ALA A 28 -5.31 -26.38 3.04
C ALA A 28 -5.99 -25.08 3.52
N ASP A 29 -6.87 -25.18 4.51
CA ASP A 29 -7.57 -24.03 5.08
C ASP A 29 -6.61 -23.08 5.80
N LYS A 30 -5.71 -23.63 6.63
CA LYS A 30 -4.69 -22.85 7.34
C LYS A 30 -3.72 -22.16 6.39
N MET A 31 -3.31 -22.85 5.31
CA MET A 31 -2.44 -22.26 4.29
C MET A 31 -3.16 -21.13 3.55
N THR A 32 -4.40 -21.38 3.13
CA THR A 32 -5.24 -20.43 2.40
C THR A 32 -5.49 -19.18 3.23
N GLU A 33 -5.80 -19.31 4.52
CA GLU A 33 -6.03 -18.15 5.39
C GLU A 33 -4.75 -17.31 5.57
N LYS A 34 -3.59 -17.96 5.71
CA LYS A 34 -2.29 -17.29 5.84
C LYS A 34 -1.90 -16.52 4.58
N ILE A 35 -2.17 -17.10 3.41
CA ILE A 35 -1.93 -16.46 2.10
C ILE A 35 -2.91 -15.30 1.90
N ARG A 36 -4.20 -15.51 2.17
CA ARG A 36 -5.25 -14.49 2.06
C ARG A 36 -4.94 -13.26 2.90
N ARG A 37 -4.47 -13.43 4.14
CA ARG A 37 -4.06 -12.31 5.01
C ARG A 37 -2.91 -11.51 4.42
N ARG A 38 -1.87 -12.18 3.92
CA ARG A 38 -0.70 -11.49 3.33
C ARG A 38 -1.07 -10.75 2.04
N HIS A 39 -1.91 -11.34 1.20
CA HIS A 39 -2.40 -10.71 -0.02
C HIS A 39 -3.29 -9.51 0.28
N SER A 40 -4.24 -9.65 1.21
CA SER A 40 -5.13 -8.57 1.64
C SER A 40 -4.33 -7.33 2.08
N LEU A 41 -3.28 -7.50 2.90
CA LEU A 41 -2.45 -6.38 3.34
C LEU A 41 -1.72 -5.67 2.19
N ARG A 42 -1.14 -6.44 1.26
CA ARG A 42 -0.45 -5.89 0.09
C ARG A 42 -1.41 -5.12 -0.82
N GLU A 43 -2.58 -5.66 -1.06
CA GLU A 43 -3.58 -5.07 -1.94
C GLU A 43 -4.13 -3.77 -1.35
N SER A 44 -4.35 -3.75 -0.04
CA SER A 44 -4.78 -2.54 0.70
C SER A 44 -3.75 -1.43 0.66
N LEU A 45 -2.47 -1.77 0.86
CA LEU A 45 -1.37 -0.82 0.75
C LEU A 45 -1.22 -0.28 -0.67
N LYS A 46 -1.48 -1.11 -1.68
CA LYS A 46 -1.47 -0.71 -3.10
C LYS A 46 -2.65 0.21 -3.43
N GLU A 47 -3.86 -0.10 -2.98
CA GLU A 47 -5.01 0.79 -3.11
C GLU A 47 -4.72 2.13 -2.45
N TYR A 48 -4.20 2.12 -1.21
CA TYR A 48 -3.83 3.32 -0.49
C TYR A 48 -2.78 4.16 -1.24
N SER A 49 -1.72 3.55 -1.76
CA SER A 49 -0.67 4.29 -2.45
C SER A 49 -1.16 4.96 -3.73
N VAL A 50 -2.11 4.34 -4.44
CA VAL A 50 -2.75 4.94 -5.62
C VAL A 50 -3.59 6.16 -5.23
N TYR A 51 -4.44 6.06 -4.20
CA TYR A 51 -5.21 7.21 -3.74
C TYR A 51 -4.30 8.34 -3.22
N ALA A 52 -3.29 8.01 -2.42
CA ALA A 52 -2.33 8.98 -1.91
C ALA A 52 -1.56 9.69 -3.04
N ALA A 53 -1.12 8.94 -4.06
CA ALA A 53 -0.46 9.50 -5.23
C ALA A 53 -1.38 10.43 -6.03
N LEU A 54 -2.66 10.08 -6.16
CA LEU A 54 -3.65 10.90 -6.87
C LEU A 54 -3.90 12.23 -6.13
N PHE A 55 -4.06 12.19 -4.80
CA PHE A 55 -4.18 13.41 -3.99
C PHE A 55 -2.92 14.28 -4.03
N LEU A 56 -1.73 13.67 -3.93
CA LEU A 56 -0.45 14.40 -4.06
C LEU A 56 -0.30 15.03 -5.44
N GLY A 57 -0.61 14.29 -6.51
CA GLY A 57 -0.55 14.78 -7.88
C GLY A 57 -1.49 15.96 -8.10
N LEU A 58 -2.70 15.91 -7.54
CA LEU A 58 -3.67 16.99 -7.63
C LEU A 58 -3.22 18.23 -6.84
N ALA A 59 -2.66 18.05 -5.64
CA ALA A 59 -2.08 19.14 -4.86
C ALA A 59 -0.91 19.82 -5.58
N ILE A 60 0.00 19.05 -6.16
CA ILE A 60 1.13 19.56 -6.96
C ILE A 60 0.61 20.30 -8.18
N PHE A 61 -0.40 19.76 -8.87
CA PHE A 61 -0.98 20.38 -10.05
C PHE A 61 -1.61 21.74 -9.73
N VAL A 62 -2.40 21.83 -8.65
CA VAL A 62 -3.01 23.09 -8.20
C VAL A 62 -1.93 24.10 -7.81
N CYS A 63 -0.91 23.69 -7.04
CA CYS A 63 0.21 24.56 -6.70
C CYS A 63 0.96 25.05 -7.94
N GLY A 64 1.30 24.14 -8.86
CA GLY A 64 2.00 24.48 -10.10
C GLY A 64 1.20 25.45 -10.98
N PHE A 65 -0.12 25.25 -11.07
CA PHE A 65 -1.02 26.13 -11.80
C PHE A 65 -1.11 27.53 -11.16
N LEU A 66 -1.20 27.61 -9.83
CA LEU A 66 -1.19 28.87 -9.10
C LEU A 66 0.13 29.64 -9.28
N LEU A 67 1.26 28.94 -9.28
CA LEU A 67 2.58 29.54 -9.54
C LEU A 67 2.71 30.02 -10.99
N PHE A 68 2.08 29.34 -11.94
CA PHE A 68 2.11 29.71 -13.35
C PHE A 68 1.30 30.99 -13.63
N ILE A 69 0.11 31.12 -13.03
CA ILE A 69 -0.76 32.30 -13.21
C ILE A 69 -0.24 33.52 -12.47
N ASN A 70 0.22 33.37 -11.22
CA ASN A 70 0.63 34.47 -10.36
C ASN A 70 2.15 34.67 -10.33
N LYS A 71 2.77 34.76 -11.52
CA LYS A 71 4.23 34.91 -11.65
C LYS A 71 4.79 36.12 -10.89
N ASP A 72 4.03 37.21 -10.80
CA ASP A 72 4.46 38.43 -10.09
C ASP A 72 4.36 38.33 -8.56
N ASN A 73 3.53 37.41 -8.05
CA ASN A 73 3.36 37.16 -6.61
C ASN A 73 4.13 35.92 -6.12
N LEU A 74 5.02 35.37 -6.94
CA LEU A 74 5.89 34.22 -6.62
C LEU A 74 6.64 34.42 -5.30
N SER A 75 7.14 35.64 -5.07
CA SER A 75 7.89 36.01 -3.86
C SER A 75 7.02 36.02 -2.60
N GLN A 76 5.78 36.51 -2.69
CA GLN A 76 4.84 36.50 -1.56
C GLN A 76 4.31 35.10 -1.26
N LEU A 77 4.00 34.31 -2.30
CA LEU A 77 3.60 32.91 -2.15
C LEU A 77 4.72 32.06 -1.56
N GLN A 78 5.97 32.23 -2.02
CA GLN A 78 7.12 31.54 -1.43
C GLN A 78 7.34 31.97 0.02
N ALA A 79 7.24 33.27 0.35
CA ALA A 79 7.40 33.74 1.72
C ALA A 79 6.31 33.19 2.65
N PHE A 80 5.07 33.12 2.18
CA PHE A 80 3.95 32.56 2.94
C PHE A 80 4.09 31.04 3.14
N VAL A 81 4.48 30.31 2.09
CA VAL A 81 4.75 28.88 2.20
C VAL A 81 5.95 28.64 3.11
N ALA A 82 7.06 29.35 2.92
CA ALA A 82 8.28 29.22 3.73
C ALA A 82 8.03 29.55 5.22
N GLY A 83 7.22 30.57 5.51
CA GLY A 83 6.86 30.94 6.87
C GLY A 83 5.95 29.93 7.56
N ASN A 84 5.10 29.23 6.80
CA ASN A 84 4.15 28.25 7.31
C ASN A 84 4.48 26.82 6.88
N LEU A 85 5.73 26.55 6.45
CA LEU A 85 6.14 25.25 5.92
C LEU A 85 5.88 24.15 6.93
N THR A 86 6.22 24.41 8.19
CA THR A 86 6.00 23.47 9.30
C THR A 86 4.52 23.13 9.46
N GLU A 87 3.62 24.12 9.41
CA GLU A 87 2.18 23.89 9.56
C GLU A 87 1.58 23.17 8.35
N ILE A 88 1.98 23.55 7.14
CA ILE A 88 1.52 22.92 5.90
C ILE A 88 1.98 21.46 5.85
N ILE A 89 3.25 21.20 6.15
CA ILE A 89 3.79 19.84 6.21
C ILE A 89 3.07 19.02 7.28
N LEU A 90 2.84 19.59 8.46
CA LEU A 90 2.14 18.91 9.55
C LEU A 90 0.69 18.59 9.17
N LEU A 91 -0.02 19.52 8.53
CA LEU A 91 -1.39 19.33 8.08
C LEU A 91 -1.48 18.25 7.00
N VAL A 92 -0.58 18.28 6.01
CA VAL A 92 -0.48 17.24 4.98
C VAL A 92 -0.12 15.91 5.60
N PHE A 93 0.81 15.88 6.56
CA PHE A 93 1.21 14.67 7.27
C PHE A 93 0.05 14.07 8.07
N ILE A 94 -0.70 14.89 8.80
CA ILE A 94 -1.88 14.44 9.55
C ILE A 94 -2.96 13.93 8.59
N ALA A 95 -3.24 14.65 7.50
CA ALA A 95 -4.21 14.21 6.50
C ALA A 95 -3.80 12.87 5.87
N ASN A 96 -2.52 12.71 5.53
CA ASN A 96 -1.98 11.46 5.02
C ASN A 96 -2.08 10.35 6.08
N PHE A 97 -1.75 10.65 7.33
CA PHE A 97 -1.83 9.71 8.44
C PHE A 97 -3.27 9.26 8.74
N ILE A 98 -4.24 10.17 8.68
CA ILE A 98 -5.67 9.84 8.84
C ILE A 98 -6.13 8.93 7.69
N LEU A 99 -5.79 9.27 6.45
CA LEU A 99 -6.12 8.42 5.29
C LEU A 99 -5.45 7.04 5.39
N PHE A 100 -4.20 7.01 5.84
CA PHE A 100 -3.47 5.78 6.10
C PHE A 100 -4.15 4.95 7.19
N ALA A 101 -4.55 5.59 8.29
CA ALA A 101 -5.22 4.92 9.38
C ALA A 101 -6.59 4.37 8.96
N ASP A 102 -7.39 5.16 8.24
CA ASP A 102 -8.70 4.73 7.77
C ASP A 102 -8.60 3.54 6.80
N LYS A 103 -7.65 3.57 5.85
CA LYS A 103 -7.54 2.51 4.82
C LYS A 103 -6.72 1.31 5.26
N VAL A 104 -5.68 1.50 6.07
CA VAL A 104 -4.72 0.45 6.46
C VAL A 104 -4.98 -0.03 7.88
N LEU A 105 -5.08 0.87 8.87
CA LEU A 105 -5.28 0.47 10.27
C LEU A 105 -6.65 -0.17 10.50
N LEU A 106 -7.74 0.36 9.95
CA LEU A 106 -9.06 -0.27 10.12
C LEU A 106 -9.10 -1.67 9.51
N ARG A 107 -8.53 -1.86 8.31
CA ARG A 107 -8.53 -3.18 7.65
C ARG A 107 -7.64 -4.20 8.39
N ILE A 108 -6.50 -3.76 8.94
CA ILE A 108 -5.69 -4.58 9.85
C ILE A 108 -6.47 -4.93 11.12
N LEU A 109 -7.12 -3.94 11.74
CA LEU A 109 -7.89 -4.12 12.96
C LEU A 109 -9.05 -5.11 12.77
N PHE A 110 -9.82 -4.98 11.69
CA PHE A 110 -10.90 -5.92 11.38
C PHE A 110 -10.38 -7.32 11.03
N THR A 111 -9.20 -7.44 10.43
CA THR A 111 -8.55 -8.74 10.19
C THR A 111 -8.10 -9.41 11.49
N PHE A 112 -7.72 -8.62 12.51
CA PHE A 112 -7.32 -9.13 13.83
C PHE A 112 -8.51 -9.42 14.76
N LYS A 113 -9.63 -8.69 14.64
CA LYS A 113 -10.80 -8.81 15.51
C LYS A 113 -11.71 -10.03 15.22
N GLN A 114 -11.45 -10.79 14.16
CA GLN A 114 -12.19 -12.02 13.83
C GLN A 114 -11.68 -13.28 14.56
N ARG A 115 -10.90 -13.13 15.64
CA ARG A 115 -10.53 -14.21 16.56
C ARG A 115 -11.34 -14.13 17.84
#